data_AF-A0A1S8X0D2-F1
#
_entry.id   AF-A0A1S8X0D2-F1
#
_cell.length_a   1.000
_cell.length_b   1.000
_cell.length_c   1.000
_cell.angle_alpha   90.00
_cell.angle_beta   90.00
_cell.angle_gamma   90.00
#
_symmetry.space_group_name_H-M   'P 1'
#
loop_
_entity.id
_entity.type
_entity.pdbx_description
1 polymer ?
#
loop_
_entity_poly.entity_id
_entity_poly.type
_entity_poly.pdbx_seq_one_letter_code
_entity_poly.pdbx_strand_id
1 'polypeptide(L)' 'MKSLGIRELLRELDTDRDGKVSVDELKRLLDSEKFVCDKKVILEFIKHYDRDGDGKLDYNELVRAINS' A
#
# COMPACT_ATOMS: atom_id res chain seq x y z
N MET A 1 9.54 14.02 -9.62
CA MET A 1 8.52 14.56 -8.69
C MET A 1 7.35 13.58 -8.66
N LYS A 2 7.38 12.56 -7.79
CA LYS A 2 6.29 11.57 -7.61
C LYS A 2 5.88 11.45 -6.13
N SER A 3 6.19 12.45 -5.31
CA SER A 3 5.99 12.42 -3.86
C SER A 3 4.64 13.00 -3.38
N LEU A 4 3.85 13.60 -4.28
CA LEU A 4 2.62 14.31 -3.90
C LEU A 4 1.43 13.36 -3.67
N GLY A 5 1.30 12.27 -4.45
CA GLY A 5 0.16 11.36 -4.33
C GLY A 5 0.24 10.37 -3.18
N ILE A 6 1.42 10.06 -2.65
CA ILE A 6 1.58 8.94 -1.70
C ILE A 6 0.93 9.23 -0.35
N ARG A 7 0.98 10.48 0.11
CA ARG A 7 0.30 10.90 1.35
C ARG A 7 -1.22 10.88 1.23
N GLU A 8 -1.74 11.24 0.06
CA GLU A 8 -3.17 11.16 -0.22
C GLU A 8 -3.60 9.70 -0.34
N LEU A 9 -2.85 8.89 -1.09
CA LEU A 9 -3.07 7.45 -1.21
C LEU A 9 -3.07 6.77 0.16
N LEU A 10 -2.07 7.05 1.00
CA LEU A 10 -2.02 6.54 2.37
C LEU A 10 -3.24 6.98 3.17
N ARG A 11 -3.64 8.25 3.09
CA ARG A 11 -4.82 8.73 3.84
C ARG A 11 -6.13 8.10 3.36
N GLU A 12 -6.22 7.71 2.09
CA GLU A 12 -7.36 7.01 1.52
C GLU A 12 -7.34 5.50 1.81
N LEU A 13 -6.15 4.92 1.95
CA LEU A 13 -5.93 3.50 2.22
C LEU A 13 -6.02 3.15 3.71
N ASP A 14 -5.32 3.93 4.53
CA ASP A 14 -5.14 3.80 5.97
C ASP A 14 -6.46 4.10 6.69
N THR A 15 -7.31 3.08 6.74
CA THR A 15 -8.68 3.19 7.26
C THR A 15 -8.66 3.17 8.79
N ASP A 16 -7.73 2.42 9.37
CA ASP A 16 -7.53 2.32 10.82
C ASP A 16 -6.66 3.46 11.40
N ARG A 17 -6.02 4.26 10.53
CA ARG A 17 -5.15 5.39 10.87
C ARG A 17 -3.91 4.98 11.66
N ASP A 18 -3.41 3.77 11.41
CA ASP A 18 -2.18 3.27 12.02
C ASP A 18 -0.91 3.81 11.32
N GLY A 19 -1.07 4.53 10.21
CA GLY A 19 0.01 5.13 9.43
C GLY A 19 0.69 4.12 8.51
N LYS A 20 0.14 2.92 8.36
CA LYS A 20 0.60 1.85 7.47
C LYS A 20 -0.55 1.43 6.56
N VAL A 21 -0.23 0.63 5.54
CA VAL A 21 -1.22 0.05 4.63
C VAL A 21 -1.13 -1.46 4.67
N SER A 22 -2.19 -2.08 5.16
CA SER A 22 -2.34 -3.52 5.24
C SER A 22 -2.76 -4.11 3.89
N VAL A 23 -2.51 -5.41 3.69
CA VAL A 23 -3.00 -6.20 2.53
C VAL A 23 -4.49 -5.97 2.29
N ASP A 24 -5.29 -6.00 3.36
CA ASP A 24 -6.75 -5.84 3.29
C ASP A 24 -7.18 -4.42 2.90
N GLU A 25 -6.44 -3.40 3.33
CA GLU A 25 -6.69 -2.00 3.01
C GLU A 25 -6.36 -1.70 1.55
N LEU A 26 -5.20 -2.15 1.09
CA LEU A 26 -4.81 -2.06 -0.31
C LEU A 26 -5.80 -2.79 -1.23
N LYS A 27 -6.23 -3.99 -0.81
CA LYS A 27 -7.21 -4.77 -1.58
C LYS A 27 -8.56 -4.06 -1.68
N ARG A 28 -9.04 -3.46 -0.59
CA ARG A 28 -10.32 -2.72 -0.58
C ARG A 28 -10.30 -1.52 -1.52
N LEU A 29 -9.21 -0.76 -1.57
CA LEU A 29 -9.09 0.37 -2.47
C LEU A 29 -9.07 -0.08 -3.93
N LEU A 30 -8.28 -1.11 -4.26
CA LEU A 30 -8.18 -1.63 -5.62
C LEU A 30 -9.54 -2.17 -6.11
N ASP A 31 -10.27 -2.86 -5.24
CA ASP A 31 -11.65 -3.30 -5.51
C ASP A 31 -12.60 -2.11 -5.76
N SER A 32 -12.45 -1.03 -4.97
CA SER A 32 -13.24 0.20 -5.11
C SER A 32 -12.93 0.99 -6.39
N GLU A 33 -11.69 0.96 -6.87
CA GLU A 33 -11.23 1.62 -8.11
C GLU A 33 -11.55 0.82 -9.38
N LYS A 34 -12.31 -0.29 -9.27
CA LYS A 34 -12.54 -1.29 -10.34
C LYS A 34 -11.25 -1.92 -10.90
N PHE A 35 -10.13 -1.77 -10.19
CA PHE A 35 -8.89 -2.46 -10.49
C PHE A 35 -8.94 -3.84 -9.82
N VAL A 36 -9.29 -4.86 -10.60
CA VAL A 36 -9.23 -6.25 -10.12
C VAL A 36 -7.77 -6.65 -10.02
N CYS A 37 -7.17 -6.38 -8.85
CA CYS A 37 -5.84 -6.84 -8.52
C CYS A 37 -5.91 -8.15 -7.73
N ASP A 38 -5.20 -9.16 -8.21
CA ASP A 38 -5.12 -10.44 -7.54
C ASP A 38 -4.51 -10.29 -6.14
N LYS A 39 -5.12 -10.93 -5.14
CA LYS A 39 -4.59 -10.92 -3.76
C LYS A 39 -3.13 -11.39 -3.73
N LYS A 40 -2.75 -12.32 -4.61
CA LYS A 40 -1.36 -12.80 -4.77
C LYS A 40 -0.41 -11.69 -5.19
N VAL A 41 -0.82 -10.82 -6.12
CA VAL A 41 -0.01 -9.70 -6.59
C VAL A 41 0.21 -8.69 -5.45
N ILE A 42 -0.86 -8.38 -4.69
CA ILE A 42 -0.78 -7.51 -3.52
C ILE A 42 0.16 -8.11 -2.46
N LEU A 43 0.05 -9.42 -2.21
CA LEU A 43 0.87 -10.11 -1.21
C LEU A 43 2.35 -10.11 -1.59
N GLU A 44 2.67 -10.40 -2.86
CA GLU A 44 4.05 -10.36 -3.36
C GLU A 44 4.60 -8.94 -3.37
N PHE A 45 3.77 -7.95 -3.69
CA PHE A 45 4.15 -6.53 -3.62
C PHE A 45 4.51 -6.13 -2.19
N ILE A 46 3.63 -6.40 -1.22
CA ILE A 46 3.89 -6.09 0.18
C ILE A 46 5.14 -6.82 0.63
N LYS A 47 5.25 -8.13 0.42
CA LYS A 47 6.42 -8.92 0.81
C LYS A 47 7.74 -8.44 0.18
N HIS A 48 7.71 -7.81 -0.99
CA HIS A 48 8.90 -7.28 -1.64
C HIS A 48 9.38 -5.95 -1.04
N TYR A 49 8.46 -5.13 -0.53
CA TYR A 49 8.75 -3.79 -0.04
C TYR A 49 8.69 -3.65 1.49
N ASP A 50 7.99 -4.57 2.17
CA ASP A 50 7.93 -4.76 3.62
C ASP A 50 9.31 -5.19 4.13
N ARG A 51 10.02 -4.22 4.73
CA ARG A 51 11.37 -4.40 5.27
C ARG A 51 11.37 -4.67 6.75
N ASP A 52 10.40 -4.15 7.50
CA ASP A 52 10.28 -4.44 8.93
C ASP A 52 9.61 -5.78 9.20
N GLY A 53 8.97 -6.38 8.19
CA GLY A 53 8.38 -7.72 8.23
C GLY A 53 7.08 -7.75 9.01
N ASP A 54 6.38 -6.61 9.12
CA ASP A 54 5.15 -6.51 9.89
C ASP A 54 3.90 -6.90 9.07
N GLY A 55 4.08 -7.19 7.77
CA GLY A 55 3.01 -7.56 6.85
C GLY A 55 2.18 -6.38 6.35
N LYS A 56 2.62 -5.15 6.62
CA LYS A 56 2.04 -3.90 6.14
C LYS A 56 3.11 -3.10 5.40
N LEU A 57 2.71 -1.98 4.78
CA LEU A 57 3.64 -1.03 4.19
C LEU A 57 3.53 0.30 4.90
N ASP A 58 4.60 0.73 5.54
CA ASP A 58 4.68 2.07 6.09
C ASP A 58 4.92 3.13 5.01
N TYR A 59 4.79 4.41 5.38
CA TYR A 59 4.99 5.53 4.45
C TYR A 59 6.32 5.46 3.67
N ASN A 60 7.43 5.12 4.32
CA ASN A 60 8.73 5.03 3.66
C ASN A 60 8.81 3.84 2.69
N GLU A 61 8.21 2.72 3.05
CA GLU A 61 8.17 1.51 2.21
C GLU A 61 7.30 1.73 0.98
N LEU A 62 6.14 2.35 1.14
CA LEU A 62 5.24 2.74 0.05
C LEU A 62 5.89 3.75 -0.90
N VAL A 63 6.63 4.73 -0.36
CA VAL A 63 7.43 5.67 -1.17
C VAL A 63 8.49 4.94 -1.99
N ARG A 64 9.19 3.96 -1.40
CA ARG A 64 10.17 3.16 -2.13
C ARG A 64 9.51 2.33 -3.22
N ALA A 65 8.34 1.76 -2.95
CA ALA A 65 7.62 0.91 -3.88
C ALA A 65 7.14 1.65 -5.13
N ILE A 66 6.75 2.92 -4.99
CA ILE A 66 6.24 3.76 -6.10
C ILE A 66 7.37 4.53 -6.82
N ASN A 67 8.52 4.72 -6.17
CA ASN A 67 9.66 5.43 -6.72
C ASN A 67 10.76 4.49 -7.27
N SER A 68 10.50 3.18 -7.32
CA SER A 68 11.32 2.18 -8.04
C SER A 68 10.93 2.09 -9.51
#